data_AF-A0A974PPT1-F1
#
_entry.id   AF-A0A974PPT1-F1
#
_cell.length_a   1.000
_cell.length_b   1.000
_cell.length_c   1.000
_cell.angle_alpha   90.00
_cell.angle_beta   90.00
_cell.angle_gamma   90.00
#
_symmetry.space_group_name_H-M   'P 1'
#
loop_
_entity.id
_entity.type
_entity.pdbx_description
1 polymer ?
#
loop_
_entity_poly.entity_id
_entity_poly.type
_entity_poly.pdbx_seq_one_letter_code
_entity_poly.pdbx_strand_id
1 'polypeptide(L)'
;MVDGQILTALGESILRMSSGFVLGSLAGVACGLAMGLFAPLRWTIGTVVEALRPIPAAAIIPPLIFILGIDNALKISIISLAVFFPVVVNTLSGTLSIDPTLLDVARTFRISRTSTLLRVALPAVLPYVFTGMRTGISIALITTVVAEMIAGSGGIGYYILNMQYAMRPSEMYAGILALAALGYATNALFRAWEMRVLHWAHL
;
A
#
# COMPACT_ATOMS: atom_id res chain seq x y z
N MET A 1 33.34 1.84 -5.53
CA MET A 1 32.83 1.43 -4.19
C MET A 1 31.47 2.07 -3.86
N VAL A 2 31.19 3.29 -4.31
CA VAL A 2 29.92 4.01 -4.07
C VAL A 2 28.71 3.33 -4.73
N ASP A 3 28.86 2.80 -5.95
CA ASP A 3 27.76 2.16 -6.68
C ASP A 3 27.23 0.90 -5.98
N GLY A 4 28.11 0.10 -5.38
CA GLY A 4 27.73 -1.13 -4.68
C GLY A 4 26.87 -0.86 -3.44
N GLN A 5 27.15 0.22 -2.71
CA GLN A 5 26.40 0.58 -1.50
C GLN A 5 24.99 1.07 -1.82
N ILE A 6 24.84 1.88 -2.86
CA ILE A 6 23.52 2.38 -3.31
C ILE A 6 22.67 1.21 -3.80
N LEU A 7 23.24 0.27 -4.56
CA LEU A 7 22.52 -0.90 -5.06
C LEU A 7 22.02 -1.79 -3.92
N THR A 8 22.85 -2.06 -2.91
CA THR A 8 22.42 -2.82 -1.73
C THR A 8 21.32 -2.08 -0.96
N ALA A 9 21.48 -0.78 -0.75
CA ALA A 9 20.48 0.05 -0.08
C ALA A 9 19.13 0.05 -0.81
N LEU A 10 19.14 0.19 -2.14
CA LEU A 10 17.93 0.10 -2.96
C LEU A 10 17.28 -1.28 -2.86
N GLY A 11 18.06 -2.36 -2.90
CA GLY A 11 17.54 -3.73 -2.80
C GLY A 11 16.79 -3.96 -1.49
N GLU A 12 17.36 -3.51 -0.37
CA GLU A 12 16.70 -3.59 0.94
C GLU A 12 15.39 -2.77 0.97
N SER A 13 15.42 -1.54 0.46
CA SER A 13 14.24 -0.69 0.42
C SER A 13 13.13 -1.26 -0.47
N ILE A 14 13.49 -1.83 -1.63
CA ILE A 14 12.54 -2.50 -2.53
C ILE A 14 11.87 -3.66 -1.81
N LEU A 15 12.63 -4.53 -1.15
CA LEU A 15 12.09 -5.70 -0.45
C LEU A 15 11.13 -5.30 0.67
N ARG A 16 11.48 -4.29 1.47
CA ARG A 16 10.62 -3.79 2.56
C ARG A 16 9.37 -3.14 2.00
N MET A 17 9.53 -2.28 1.00
CA MET A 17 8.44 -1.57 0.33
C MET A 17 7.45 -2.57 -0.30
N SER A 18 7.94 -3.55 -1.06
CA SER A 18 7.11 -4.54 -1.73
C SER A 18 6.39 -5.43 -0.73
N SER A 19 7.09 -5.88 0.32
CA SER A 19 6.49 -6.75 1.36
C SER A 19 5.40 -6.01 2.12
N GLY A 20 5.67 -4.78 2.57
CA GLY A 20 4.69 -3.97 3.26
C GLY A 20 3.51 -3.59 2.37
N PHE A 21 3.77 -3.25 1.11
CA PHE A 21 2.73 -2.94 0.13
C PHE A 21 1.79 -4.14 -0.10
N VAL A 22 2.33 -5.34 -0.29
CA VAL A 22 1.53 -6.55 -0.51
C VAL A 22 0.69 -6.86 0.74
N LEU A 23 1.30 -6.88 1.92
CA LEU A 23 0.58 -7.17 3.17
C LEU A 23 -0.51 -6.15 3.46
N GLY A 24 -0.20 -4.85 3.35
CA GLY A 24 -1.16 -3.76 3.54
C GLY A 24 -2.29 -3.80 2.52
N SER A 25 -1.99 -4.09 1.26
CA SER A 25 -3.00 -4.19 0.20
C SER A 25 -3.92 -5.39 0.42
N LEU A 26 -3.37 -6.56 0.72
CA LEU A 26 -4.17 -7.76 0.99
C LEU A 26 -5.10 -7.57 2.20
N ALA A 27 -4.57 -7.02 3.30
CA ALA A 27 -5.36 -6.69 4.48
C ALA A 27 -6.45 -5.65 4.15
N GLY A 28 -6.09 -4.59 3.41
CA GLY A 28 -7.03 -3.54 3.03
C GLY A 28 -8.15 -4.05 2.13
N VAL A 29 -7.85 -4.88 1.13
CA VAL A 29 -8.85 -5.49 0.26
C VAL A 29 -9.77 -6.41 1.06
N ALA A 30 -9.20 -7.28 1.90
CA ALA A 30 -9.99 -8.21 2.71
C ALA A 30 -10.94 -7.46 3.66
N CYS A 31 -10.43 -6.47 4.41
CA CYS A 31 -11.24 -5.66 5.31
C CYS A 31 -12.29 -4.83 4.56
N GLY A 32 -11.93 -4.22 3.43
CA GLY A 32 -12.83 -3.36 2.65
C GLY A 32 -13.99 -4.13 2.06
N LEU A 33 -13.71 -5.31 1.50
CA LEU A 33 -14.74 -6.25 1.03
C LEU A 33 -15.62 -6.73 2.19
N ALA A 34 -15.02 -7.14 3.31
CA ALA A 34 -15.78 -7.61 4.47
C ALA A 34 -16.71 -6.51 5.03
N MET A 35 -16.23 -5.28 5.14
CA MET A 35 -17.05 -4.14 5.56
C MET A 35 -18.15 -3.80 4.56
N GLY A 36 -17.89 -3.94 3.25
CA GLY A 36 -18.91 -3.71 2.22
C GLY A 36 -20.00 -4.78 2.22
N LEU A 37 -19.66 -6.04 2.54
CA LEU A 37 -20.58 -7.17 2.56
C LEU A 37 -21.36 -7.31 3.88
N PHE A 38 -20.76 -6.92 5.01
CA PHE A 38 -21.32 -7.09 6.35
C PHE A 38 -21.56 -5.74 7.03
N ALA A 39 -22.81 -5.29 7.08
CA ALA A 39 -23.20 -4.02 7.68
C ALA A 39 -22.70 -3.83 9.12
N PRO A 40 -22.77 -4.81 10.05
CA PRO A 40 -22.23 -4.65 11.41
C PRO A 40 -20.74 -4.35 11.41
N LEU A 41 -19.98 -5.03 10.55
CA LEU A 41 -18.54 -4.85 10.42
C LEU A 41 -18.19 -3.45 9.91
N ARG A 42 -19.01 -2.90 9.00
CA ARG A 42 -18.90 -1.52 8.53
C ARG A 42 -19.02 -0.50 9.66
N TRP A 43 -19.99 -0.67 10.56
CA TRP A 43 -20.21 0.25 11.68
C TRP A 43 -19.09 0.18 12.72
N THR A 44 -18.62 -1.02 13.05
CA THR A 44 -17.57 -1.19 14.07
C THR A 44 -16.18 -0.87 13.52
N ILE A 45 -15.75 -1.57 12.47
CA ILE A 45 -14.40 -1.40 11.91
C ILE A 45 -14.28 -0.06 11.18
N GLY A 46 -15.33 0.41 10.50
CA GLY A 46 -15.29 1.68 9.78
C GLY A 46 -15.01 2.86 10.68
N THR A 47 -15.61 2.88 11.87
CA THR A 47 -15.33 3.93 12.88
C THR A 47 -13.87 3.92 13.30
N VAL A 48 -13.28 2.74 13.53
CA VAL A 48 -11.85 2.60 13.88
C VAL A 48 -10.94 3.04 12.74
N VAL A 49 -11.26 2.64 11.50
CA VAL A 49 -10.50 3.02 10.30
C VAL A 49 -10.50 4.54 10.12
N GLU A 50 -11.65 5.19 10.19
CA GLU A 50 -11.75 6.65 10.06
C GLU A 50 -11.08 7.39 11.23
N ALA A 51 -11.10 6.83 12.43
CA ALA A 51 -10.43 7.44 13.59
C ALA A 51 -8.89 7.33 13.51
N LEU A 52 -8.36 6.22 13.00
CA LEU A 52 -6.92 5.98 12.92
C LEU A 52 -6.28 6.55 11.65
N ARG A 53 -7.04 6.69 10.56
CA ARG A 53 -6.55 7.16 9.26
C ARG A 53 -5.84 8.52 9.29
N PRO A 54 -6.26 9.53 10.10
CA PRO A 54 -5.56 10.81 10.16
C PRO A 54 -4.19 10.73 10.86
N ILE A 55 -3.94 9.68 11.64
CA ILE A 55 -2.70 9.54 12.40
C ILE A 55 -1.56 9.25 11.41
N PRO A 56 -0.52 10.10 11.33
CA PRO A 56 0.60 9.85 10.45
C PRO A 56 1.28 8.53 10.81
N ALA A 57 1.55 7.67 9.82
CA ALA A 57 2.24 6.40 10.06
C ALA A 57 3.55 6.61 10.83
N ALA A 58 4.30 7.68 10.52
CA ALA A 58 5.53 8.04 11.22
C ALA A 58 5.37 8.23 12.74
N ALA A 59 4.20 8.70 13.21
CA ALA A 59 3.92 8.89 14.64
C ALA A 59 3.79 7.55 15.39
N ILE A 60 3.57 6.44 14.66
CA ILE A 60 3.41 5.09 15.20
C ILE A 60 4.78 4.38 15.30
N ILE A 61 5.87 4.96 14.77
CA ILE A 61 7.21 4.35 14.82
C ILE A 61 7.65 4.09 16.28
N PRO A 62 7.63 5.06 17.22
CA PRO A 62 8.12 4.82 18.57
C PRO A 62 7.45 3.65 19.30
N PRO A 63 6.11 3.52 19.35
CA PRO A 63 5.48 2.36 19.99
C PRO A 63 5.82 1.05 19.26
N LEU A 64 5.97 1.06 17.93
CA LEU A 64 6.40 -0.14 17.19
C LEU A 64 7.84 -0.52 17.49
N ILE A 65 8.74 0.43 17.77
CA ILE A 65 10.12 0.12 18.21
C ILE A 65 10.08 -0.68 19.52
N PHE A 66 9.25 -0.29 20.48
CA PHE A 66 9.14 -1.00 21.75
C PHE A 66 8.64 -2.44 21.60
N ILE A 67 7.77 -2.70 20.62
CA ILE A 67 7.13 -4.01 20.43
C ILE A 67 7.96 -4.92 19.49
N LEU A 68 8.45 -4.38 18.38
CA LEU A 68 9.07 -5.12 17.28
C LEU A 68 10.59 -4.96 17.21
N GLY A 69 11.16 -4.00 17.94
CA GLY A 69 12.56 -3.63 17.82
C GLY A 69 12.88 -2.90 16.50
N ILE A 70 14.16 -2.57 16.31
CA ILE A 70 14.66 -1.88 15.11
C ILE A 70 15.10 -2.93 14.10
N ASP A 71 14.14 -3.47 13.34
CA ASP A 71 14.41 -4.46 12.29
C ASP A 71 13.47 -4.28 11.08
N ASN A 72 13.60 -5.16 10.09
CA ASN A 72 12.74 -5.26 8.92
C ASN A 72 11.27 -5.43 9.29
N ALA A 73 10.96 -6.17 10.37
CA ALA A 73 9.60 -6.36 10.86
C ALA A 73 8.90 -5.02 11.12
N LEU A 74 9.55 -4.11 11.86
CA LEU A 74 9.02 -2.77 12.13
C LEU A 74 8.74 -1.99 10.85
N LYS A 75 9.71 -1.96 9.93
CA LYS A 75 9.62 -1.22 8.67
C LYS A 75 8.48 -1.77 7.81
N ILE A 76 8.38 -3.09 7.68
CA ILE A 76 7.31 -3.75 6.90
C ILE A 76 5.95 -3.49 7.54
N SER A 77 5.82 -3.59 8.87
CA SER A 77 4.57 -3.35 9.58
C SER A 77 4.04 -1.93 9.36
N ILE A 78 4.92 -0.93 9.42
CA ILE A 78 4.47 0.46 9.27
C ILE A 78 4.12 0.82 7.82
N ILE A 79 4.86 0.27 6.84
CA ILE A 79 4.50 0.38 5.42
C ILE A 79 3.14 -0.29 5.18
N SER A 80 2.93 -1.48 5.74
CA SER A 80 1.66 -2.21 5.62
C SER A 80 0.50 -1.40 6.17
N LEU A 81 0.68 -0.81 7.35
CA LEU A 81 -0.34 0.02 8.00
C LEU A 81 -0.65 1.28 7.18
N ALA A 82 0.38 1.94 6.62
CA ALA A 82 0.20 3.12 5.79
C ALA A 82 -0.55 2.80 4.48
N VAL A 83 -0.26 1.65 3.85
CA VAL A 83 -0.92 1.18 2.62
C VAL A 83 -2.33 0.66 2.88
N PHE A 84 -2.59 0.10 4.05
CA PHE A 84 -3.88 -0.47 4.42
C PHE A 84 -5.02 0.56 4.27
N PHE A 85 -4.85 1.78 4.77
CA PHE A 85 -5.90 2.80 4.80
C PHE A 85 -6.44 3.22 3.42
N PRO A 86 -5.63 3.64 2.43
CA PRO A 86 -6.15 3.98 1.11
C PRO A 86 -6.79 2.77 0.42
N VAL A 87 -6.25 1.55 0.62
CA VAL A 87 -6.79 0.34 0.00
C VAL A 87 -8.13 -0.07 0.61
N VAL A 88 -8.26 -0.07 1.94
CA VAL A 88 -9.52 -0.42 2.62
C VAL A 88 -10.65 0.55 2.26
N VAL A 89 -10.35 1.86 2.26
CA VAL A 89 -11.34 2.90 1.94
C VAL A 89 -11.81 2.78 0.51
N ASN A 90 -10.89 2.68 -0.47
CA ASN A 90 -11.28 2.55 -1.87
C ASN A 90 -12.02 1.23 -2.14
N THR A 91 -11.58 0.12 -1.55
CA THR A 91 -12.26 -1.18 -1.71
C THR A 91 -13.67 -1.13 -1.13
N LEU A 92 -13.85 -0.51 0.04
CA LEU A 92 -15.16 -0.30 0.64
C LEU A 92 -16.04 0.56 -0.28
N SER A 93 -15.53 1.71 -0.76
CA SER A 93 -16.26 2.58 -1.69
C SER A 93 -16.69 1.83 -2.94
N GLY A 94 -15.80 1.03 -3.54
CA GLY A 94 -16.12 0.19 -4.69
C GLY A 94 -17.23 -0.81 -4.37
N THR A 95 -17.14 -1.48 -3.21
CA THR A 95 -18.16 -2.47 -2.80
C THR A 95 -19.52 -1.83 -2.57
N LEU A 96 -19.57 -0.61 -2.03
CA LEU A 96 -20.82 0.14 -1.81
C LEU A 96 -21.37 0.78 -3.09
N SER A 97 -20.54 0.94 -4.13
CA SER A 97 -20.94 1.53 -5.42
C SER A 97 -21.57 0.54 -6.41
N ILE A 98 -21.63 -0.76 -6.06
CA ILE A 98 -22.23 -1.77 -6.92
C ILE A 98 -23.72 -1.45 -7.14
N ASP A 99 -24.13 -1.36 -8.41
CA ASP A 99 -25.52 -1.10 -8.78
C ASP A 99 -26.46 -2.18 -8.19
N PRO A 100 -27.47 -1.80 -7.41
CA PRO A 100 -28.49 -2.71 -6.91
C PRO A 100 -29.15 -3.54 -8.03
N THR A 101 -29.29 -2.95 -9.23
CA THR A 101 -29.88 -3.60 -10.41
C THR A 101 -29.06 -4.82 -10.84
N LEU A 102 -27.72 -4.74 -10.83
CA LEU A 102 -26.83 -5.86 -11.13
C LEU A 102 -27.03 -7.02 -10.14
N LEU A 103 -27.27 -6.70 -8.86
CA LEU A 103 -27.55 -7.68 -7.83
C LEU A 103 -28.94 -8.30 -7.98
N ASP A 104 -29.94 -7.52 -8.37
CA ASP A 104 -31.32 -7.98 -8.58
C ASP A 104 -31.45 -8.85 -9.84
N VAL A 105 -30.71 -8.53 -10.91
CA VAL A 105 -30.58 -9.41 -12.08
C VAL A 105 -29.98 -10.76 -11.66
N ALA A 106 -28.87 -10.76 -10.91
CA ALA A 106 -28.25 -11.99 -10.43
C ALA A 106 -29.20 -12.85 -9.56
N ARG A 107 -30.03 -12.20 -8.73
CA ARG A 107 -31.09 -12.87 -7.95
C ARG A 107 -32.19 -13.45 -8.84
N THR A 108 -32.62 -12.72 -9.86
CA THR A 108 -33.65 -13.15 -10.82
C THR A 108 -33.21 -14.41 -11.58
N PHE A 109 -31.95 -14.46 -12.01
CA PHE A 109 -31.35 -15.63 -12.65
C PHE A 109 -30.92 -16.74 -11.67
N ARG A 110 -31.26 -16.62 -10.37
CA ARG A 110 -30.93 -17.58 -9.30
C ARG A 110 -29.43 -17.93 -9.23
N ILE A 111 -28.57 -16.96 -9.53
CA ILE A 111 -27.12 -17.12 -9.41
C ILE A 111 -26.79 -17.29 -7.92
N SER A 112 -25.92 -18.27 -7.61
CA SER A 112 -25.50 -18.53 -6.23
C SER A 112 -24.77 -17.33 -5.64
N ARG A 113 -24.88 -17.10 -4.32
CA ARG A 113 -24.23 -15.96 -3.64
C ARG A 113 -22.72 -15.88 -3.92
N THR A 114 -22.05 -17.04 -3.96
CA THR A 114 -20.62 -17.14 -4.30
C THR A 114 -20.36 -16.72 -5.74
N SER A 115 -21.22 -17.12 -6.68
CA SER A 115 -21.08 -16.74 -8.09
C SER A 115 -21.40 -15.26 -8.32
N THR A 116 -22.38 -14.70 -7.62
CA THR A 116 -22.65 -13.25 -7.64
C THR A 116 -21.47 -12.46 -7.09
N LEU A 117 -20.86 -12.93 -5.98
CA LEU A 117 -19.67 -12.30 -5.42
C LEU A 117 -18.49 -12.34 -6.40
N LEU A 118 -18.17 -13.52 -6.94
CA LEU A 118 -16.97 -13.71 -7.77
C LEU A 118 -17.10 -13.17 -9.19
N ARG A 119 -18.30 -13.20 -9.79
CA ARG A 119 -18.51 -12.86 -11.21
C ARG A 119 -19.17 -11.50 -11.44
N VAL A 120 -19.78 -10.91 -10.42
CA VAL A 120 -20.47 -9.61 -10.54
C VAL A 120 -19.81 -8.58 -9.63
N ALA A 121 -19.79 -8.84 -8.33
CA ALA A 121 -19.27 -7.88 -7.35
C ALA A 121 -17.74 -7.69 -7.48
N LEU A 122 -16.97 -8.77 -7.50
CA LEU A 122 -15.51 -8.70 -7.52
C LEU A 122 -14.99 -7.93 -8.77
N PRO A 123 -15.44 -8.22 -10.01
CA PRO A 123 -15.03 -7.45 -11.18
C PRO A 123 -15.41 -5.97 -11.11
N ALA A 124 -16.57 -5.63 -10.52
CA ALA A 124 -17.01 -4.25 -10.35
C ALA A 124 -16.17 -3.46 -9.32
N VAL A 125 -15.65 -4.15 -8.30
CA VAL A 125 -14.83 -3.56 -7.23
C VAL A 125 -13.36 -3.42 -7.62
N LEU A 126 -12.86 -4.25 -8.54
CA LEU A 126 -11.45 -4.24 -8.95
C LEU A 126 -10.90 -2.86 -9.34
N PRO A 127 -11.56 -2.02 -10.17
CA PRO A 127 -11.05 -0.69 -10.50
C PRO A 127 -10.80 0.21 -9.27
N TYR A 128 -11.67 0.10 -8.27
CA TYR A 128 -11.52 0.82 -7.01
C TYR A 128 -10.36 0.28 -6.18
N VAL A 129 -10.19 -1.05 -6.12
CA VAL A 129 -9.04 -1.69 -5.46
C VAL A 129 -7.73 -1.18 -6.06
N PHE A 130 -7.62 -1.17 -7.39
CA PHE A 130 -6.44 -0.66 -8.09
C PHE A 130 -6.20 0.83 -7.84
N THR A 131 -7.25 1.64 -7.75
CA THR A 131 -7.14 3.06 -7.36
C THR A 131 -6.55 3.22 -5.96
N GLY A 132 -7.02 2.39 -5.01
CA GLY A 132 -6.47 2.35 -3.65
C GLY A 132 -5.02 1.90 -3.63
N MET A 133 -4.68 0.82 -4.35
CA MET A 133 -3.33 0.28 -4.47
C MET A 133 -2.37 1.30 -5.13
N ARG A 134 -2.83 2.02 -6.15
CA ARG A 134 -2.05 3.08 -6.81
C ARG A 134 -1.65 4.18 -5.85
N THR A 135 -2.61 4.64 -5.04
CA THR A 135 -2.36 5.60 -3.96
C THR A 135 -1.41 5.00 -2.92
N GLY A 136 -1.61 3.72 -2.61
CA GLY A 136 -0.79 2.94 -1.69
C GLY A 136 0.69 2.85 -2.10
N ILE A 137 1.02 2.77 -3.39
CA ILE A 137 2.43 2.70 -3.84
C ILE A 137 3.21 3.95 -3.50
N SER A 138 2.65 5.11 -3.78
CA SER A 138 3.29 6.38 -3.45
C SER A 138 3.51 6.51 -1.95
N ILE A 139 2.51 6.10 -1.15
CA ILE A 139 2.59 6.09 0.30
C ILE A 139 3.60 5.06 0.81
N ALA A 140 3.69 3.87 0.19
CA ALA A 140 4.63 2.83 0.56
C ALA A 140 6.08 3.31 0.38
N LEU A 141 6.38 3.97 -0.74
CA LEU A 141 7.70 4.53 -0.99
C LEU A 141 8.07 5.59 0.05
N ILE A 142 7.20 6.57 0.27
CA ILE A 142 7.41 7.64 1.24
C ILE A 142 7.62 7.06 2.64
N THR A 143 6.76 6.12 3.04
CA THR A 143 6.80 5.51 4.38
C THR A 143 8.05 4.65 4.55
N THR A 144 8.49 3.94 3.50
CA THR A 144 9.73 3.15 3.53
C THR A 144 10.92 4.05 3.81
N VAL A 145 11.06 5.15 3.07
CA VAL A 145 12.16 6.10 3.24
C VAL A 145 12.13 6.70 4.64
N VAL A 146 10.97 7.17 5.10
CA VAL A 146 10.81 7.75 6.44
C VAL A 146 11.14 6.72 7.54
N ALA A 147 10.69 5.47 7.41
CA ALA A 147 10.98 4.42 8.38
C ALA A 147 12.47 4.07 8.42
N GLU A 148 13.15 4.05 7.28
CA GLU A 148 14.60 3.83 7.19
C GLU A 148 15.41 5.00 7.76
N MET A 149 14.90 6.22 7.60
CA MET A 149 15.50 7.42 8.17
C MET A 149 15.43 7.44 9.70
N ILE A 150 14.31 7.00 10.28
CA ILE A 150 14.08 7.05 11.72
C ILE A 150 14.63 5.80 12.43
N ALA A 151 14.38 4.61 11.88
CA ALA A 151 14.75 3.32 12.46
C ALA A 151 15.92 2.67 11.69
N GLY A 152 17.01 3.43 11.58
CA GLY A 152 18.14 3.18 10.69
C GLY A 152 18.94 1.92 10.99
N SER A 153 18.81 0.92 10.11
CA SER A 153 19.67 -0.26 10.07
C SER A 153 20.09 -0.67 8.64
N GLY A 154 19.72 0.13 7.64
CA GLY A 154 19.98 -0.13 6.21
C GLY A 154 18.89 0.48 5.32
N GLY A 155 19.09 0.46 4.00
CA GLY A 155 18.17 1.02 3.01
C GLY A 155 18.53 2.43 2.49
N ILE A 156 17.84 2.87 1.44
CA ILE A 156 18.13 4.13 0.74
C ILE A 156 17.88 5.35 1.62
N GLY A 157 16.84 5.33 2.46
CA GLY A 157 16.56 6.43 3.40
C GLY A 157 17.67 6.58 4.44
N TYR A 158 18.17 5.45 4.95
CA TYR A 158 19.31 5.41 5.87
C TYR A 158 20.60 5.90 5.18
N TYR A 159 20.86 5.46 3.95
CA TYR A 159 22.02 5.88 3.17
C TYR A 159 22.05 7.40 2.96
N ILE A 160 20.93 8.00 2.54
CA ILE A 160 20.82 9.44 2.30
C ILE A 160 21.13 10.22 3.58
N LEU A 161 20.53 9.84 4.72
CA LEU A 161 20.81 10.50 6.00
C LEU A 161 22.26 10.34 6.44
N ASN A 162 22.84 9.15 6.26
CA ASN A 162 24.22 8.92 6.64
C ASN A 162 25.19 9.79 5.83
N MET A 163 24.96 9.94 4.52
CA MET A 163 25.76 10.82 3.66
C MET A 163 25.53 12.30 3.99
N GLN A 164 24.31 12.67 4.37
CA GLN A 164 24.02 14.02 4.88
C GLN A 164 24.83 14.33 6.14
N TYR A 165 24.82 13.43 7.14
CA TYR A 165 25.58 13.62 8.39
C TYR A 165 27.09 13.55 8.17
N ALA A 166 27.55 12.78 7.18
CA ALA A 166 28.95 12.74 6.78
C ALA A 166 29.40 13.97 5.96
N MET A 167 28.52 14.95 5.73
CA MET A 167 28.78 16.13 4.89
C MET A 167 29.29 15.75 3.49
N ARG A 168 28.70 14.71 2.91
CA ARG A 168 29.01 14.14 1.59
C ARG A 168 27.86 14.41 0.61
N PRO A 169 27.71 15.65 0.11
CA PRO A 169 26.54 16.04 -0.68
C PRO A 169 26.48 15.31 -2.02
N SER A 170 27.61 15.02 -2.65
CA SER A 170 27.66 14.31 -3.93
C SER A 170 27.00 12.92 -3.83
N GLU A 171 27.35 12.16 -2.81
CA GLU A 171 26.79 10.83 -2.53
C GLU A 171 25.34 10.91 -2.05
N MET A 172 25.02 11.90 -1.21
CA MET A 172 23.65 12.17 -0.78
C MET A 172 22.71 12.42 -1.98
N TYR A 173 23.12 13.30 -2.91
CA TYR A 173 22.33 13.59 -4.12
C TYR A 173 22.27 12.40 -5.07
N ALA A 174 23.33 11.59 -5.18
CA ALA A 174 23.28 10.33 -5.93
C ALA A 174 22.21 9.38 -5.37
N GLY A 175 22.12 9.26 -4.04
CA GLY A 175 21.06 8.51 -3.36
C GLY A 175 19.65 9.05 -3.63
N ILE A 176 19.49 10.39 -3.61
CA ILE A 176 18.21 11.05 -3.92
C ILE A 176 17.78 10.78 -5.38
N LEU A 177 18.70 10.89 -6.34
CA LEU A 177 18.42 10.60 -7.75
C LEU A 177 18.06 9.12 -7.96
N ALA A 178 18.76 8.21 -7.28
CA ALA A 178 18.46 6.79 -7.30
C ALA A 178 17.06 6.49 -6.73
N LEU A 179 16.68 7.15 -5.62
CA LEU A 179 15.34 7.06 -5.04
C LEU A 179 14.27 7.61 -6.00
N ALA A 180 14.53 8.74 -6.67
CA ALA A 180 13.62 9.30 -7.67
C ALA A 180 13.40 8.35 -8.85
N ALA A 181 14.48 7.74 -9.35
CA ALA A 181 14.42 6.72 -10.39
C ALA A 181 13.60 5.50 -9.94
N LEU A 182 13.80 5.03 -8.70
CA LEU A 182 13.02 3.94 -8.11
C LEU A 182 11.52 4.28 -8.03
N GLY A 183 11.18 5.49 -7.58
CA GLY A 183 9.78 5.93 -7.50
C GLY A 183 9.12 5.98 -8.87
N TYR A 184 9.81 6.54 -9.87
CA TYR A 184 9.33 6.55 -11.25
C TYR A 184 9.15 5.13 -11.80
N ALA A 185 10.14 4.26 -11.63
CA ALA A 185 10.09 2.88 -12.09
C ALA A 185 8.93 2.10 -11.46
N THR A 186 8.76 2.21 -10.14
CA THR A 186 7.69 1.51 -9.40
C THR A 186 6.31 1.98 -9.86
N ASN A 187 6.12 3.29 -10.04
CA ASN A 187 4.87 3.84 -10.54
C ASN A 187 4.59 3.42 -12.00
N ALA A 188 5.60 3.44 -12.86
CA ALA A 188 5.46 3.00 -14.26
C ALA A 188 5.12 1.50 -14.36
N LEU A 189 5.80 0.66 -13.58
CA LEU A 189 5.53 -0.78 -13.51
C LEU A 189 4.12 -1.08 -13.03
N PHE A 190 3.67 -0.39 -11.97
CA PHE A 190 2.31 -0.57 -11.49
C PHE A 190 1.27 -0.12 -12.50
N ARG A 191 1.48 1.01 -13.19
CA ARG A 191 0.55 1.50 -14.20
C ARG A 191 0.46 0.54 -15.39
N ALA A 192 1.59 -0.04 -15.81
CA ALA A 192 1.61 -1.09 -16.82
C ALA A 192 0.86 -2.35 -16.36
N TRP A 193 0.98 -2.72 -15.08
CA TRP A 193 0.24 -3.83 -14.49
C TRP A 193 -1.26 -3.54 -14.38
N GLU A 194 -1.65 -2.34 -13.96
CA GLU A 194 -3.03 -1.85 -13.88
C GLU A 194 -3.71 -1.94 -15.24
N MET A 195 -3.09 -1.38 -16.29
CA MET A 195 -3.64 -1.47 -17.66
C MET A 195 -3.76 -2.92 -18.14
N ARG A 196 -2.84 -3.81 -17.73
CA ARG A 196 -2.88 -5.24 -18.05
C ARG A 196 -3.91 -6.05 -17.28
N VAL A 197 -4.37 -5.57 -16.14
CA VAL A 197 -5.42 -6.27 -15.41
C VAL A 197 -6.76 -5.66 -15.78
N LEU A 198 -6.87 -4.34 -15.92
CA LEU A 198 -8.14 -3.64 -16.09
C LEU A 198 -8.45 -3.26 -17.54
N HIS A 199 -7.94 -4.00 -18.53
CA HIS A 199 -8.19 -3.70 -19.95
C HIS A 199 -9.68 -3.52 -20.28
N TRP A 200 -10.55 -4.29 -19.63
CA TRP A 200 -12.01 -4.25 -19.86
C TRP A 200 -12.70 -3.05 -19.22
N ALA A 201 -12.12 -2.44 -18.19
CA ALA A 201 -12.70 -1.28 -17.51
C ALA A 201 -12.43 0.04 -18.25
N HIS A 202 -11.54 0.00 -19.24
CA HIS A 202 -11.16 1.14 -20.08
C HIS A 202 -11.82 1.13 -21.47
N LEU A 203 -12.68 0.14 -21.76
CA LEU A 203 -13.48 0.03 -22.99
C LEU A 203 -14.87 0.65 -22.79
#